data_AF-A0A9Q4GT13-F1
#
_entry.id   AF-A0A9Q4GT13-F1
#
_cell.length_a   1.000
_cell.length_b   1.000
_cell.length_c   1.000
_cell.angle_alpha   90.00
_cell.angle_beta   90.00
_cell.angle_gamma   90.00
#
_symmetry.space_group_name_H-M   'P 1'
#
loop_
_entity.id
_entity.type
_entity.pdbx_description
1 polymer ?
#
loop_
_entity_poly.entity_id
_entity_poly.type
_entity_poly.pdbx_seq_one_letter_code
_entity_poly.pdbx_strand_id
1 'polypeptide(L)'
;MRLGVNIEYGGKSYDVLELPPEAFVHLIPGMSNEQFRRLDKTFFEYWPEPTVRRNHILSFASEIVGASMDRLFLNTDAMRFTDHEMTDYVERHLKQGNRPS
;
A
#
# COMPACT_ATOMS: atom_id res chain seq x y z
N MET A 1 -11.04 7.84 -3.48
CA MET A 1 -10.67 8.29 -2.12
C MET A 1 -9.34 9.02 -2.25
N ARG A 2 -9.17 10.22 -1.69
CA ARG A 2 -7.88 10.94 -1.70
C ARG A 2 -7.20 10.73 -0.36
N LEU A 3 -5.92 10.39 -0.35
CA LEU A 3 -5.17 10.20 0.90
C LEU A 3 -4.83 11.54 1.58
N GLY A 4 -4.93 12.66 0.85
CA GLY A 4 -4.54 13.98 1.36
C GLY A 4 -3.01 14.18 1.41
N VAL A 5 -2.24 13.17 1.03
CA VAL A 5 -0.79 13.23 0.87
C VAL A 5 -0.49 13.46 -0.61
N ASN A 6 0.09 14.62 -0.92
CA ASN A 6 0.58 14.94 -2.26
C ASN A 6 2.11 14.87 -2.26
N ILE A 7 2.69 14.37 -3.34
CA ILE A 7 4.13 14.40 -3.56
C ILE A 7 4.48 15.11 -4.86
N GLU A 8 5.65 15.73 -4.91
CA GLU A 8 6.19 16.28 -6.14
C GLU A 8 7.05 15.22 -6.84
N TYR A 9 6.75 14.95 -8.11
CA TYR A 9 7.51 14.04 -8.97
C TYR A 9 7.64 14.66 -10.36
N GLY A 10 8.87 14.81 -10.87
CA GLY A 10 9.12 15.40 -12.19
C GLY A 10 8.58 16.82 -12.37
N GLY A 11 8.55 17.63 -11.30
CA GLY A 11 8.05 19.01 -11.30
C GLY A 11 6.52 19.14 -11.29
N LYS A 12 5.79 18.06 -10.99
CA LYS A 12 4.33 18.05 -10.86
C LYS A 12 3.90 17.46 -9.52
N SER A 13 2.82 17.97 -8.96
CA SER A 13 2.21 17.45 -7.73
C SER A 13 1.21 16.34 -8.07
N TYR A 14 1.32 15.21 -7.38
CA TYR A 14 0.46 14.03 -7.54
C TYR A 14 -0.14 13.64 -6.19
N ASP A 15 -1.40 13.21 -6.18
CA ASP A 15 -1.89 12.38 -5.09
C ASP A 15 -1.08 11.07 -5.12
N VAL A 16 -0.64 10.60 -3.96
CA VAL A 16 0.18 9.37 -3.84
C VAL A 16 -0.46 8.17 -4.56
N LEU A 17 -1.80 8.08 -4.56
CA LEU A 17 -2.51 6.99 -5.22
C LEU A 17 -2.50 7.08 -6.74
N GLU A 18 -2.19 8.23 -7.32
CA GLU A 18 -2.23 8.50 -8.77
C GLU A 18 -0.83 8.50 -9.40
N LEU A 19 0.21 8.19 -8.63
CA LEU A 19 1.58 8.19 -9.15
C LEU A 19 1.81 7.18 -10.26
N PRO A 20 2.80 7.42 -11.13
CA PRO A 20 3.30 6.37 -12.01
C PRO A 20 3.70 5.13 -11.19
N PRO A 21 3.38 3.90 -11.64
CA PRO A 21 3.72 2.67 -10.91
C PRO A 21 5.19 2.58 -10.50
N GLU A 22 6.08 3.02 -11.38
CA GLU A 22 7.52 3.07 -11.16
C GLU A 22 7.94 4.04 -10.05
N ALA A 23 7.17 5.09 -9.79
CA ALA A 23 7.42 6.01 -8.68
C ALA A 23 6.80 5.49 -7.37
N PHE A 24 5.64 4.84 -7.47
CA PHE A 24 4.90 4.33 -6.31
C PHE A 24 5.68 3.25 -5.54
N VAL A 25 6.40 2.36 -6.23
CA VAL A 25 7.19 1.31 -5.56
C VAL A 25 8.28 1.90 -4.64
N HIS A 26 8.81 3.08 -5.00
CA HIS A 26 9.87 3.73 -4.23
C HIS A 26 9.34 4.55 -3.05
N LEU A 27 8.02 4.69 -2.91
CA LEU A 27 7.41 5.47 -1.84
C LEU A 27 7.34 4.75 -0.50
N ILE A 28 7.50 3.43 -0.45
CA ILE A 28 7.31 2.66 0.78
C ILE A 28 8.70 2.30 1.33
N PRO A 29 9.24 3.07 2.31
CA PRO A 29 10.58 2.86 2.80
C PRO A 29 10.72 1.48 3.43
N GLY A 30 11.84 0.81 3.14
CA GLY A 30 12.13 -0.52 3.67
C GLY A 30 11.47 -1.67 2.90
N MET A 31 10.61 -1.40 1.90
CA MET A 31 10.06 -2.43 1.01
C MET A 31 10.90 -2.55 -0.26
N SER A 32 11.34 -3.75 -0.59
CA SER A 32 12.05 -4.02 -1.85
C SER A 32 11.09 -4.11 -3.04
N ASN A 33 11.60 -3.86 -4.26
CA ASN A 33 10.82 -4.00 -5.49
C ASN A 33 10.22 -5.40 -5.67
N GLU A 34 10.90 -6.46 -5.22
CA GLU A 34 10.40 -7.83 -5.29
C GLU A 34 9.24 -8.06 -4.34
N GLN A 35 9.36 -7.60 -3.08
CA GLN A 35 8.28 -7.63 -2.10
C GLN A 35 7.06 -6.86 -2.61
N PHE A 36 7.28 -5.68 -3.18
CA PHE A 36 6.20 -4.90 -3.79
C PHE A 36 5.50 -5.65 -4.92
N ARG A 37 6.25 -6.23 -5.86
CA ARG A 37 5.65 -6.98 -6.99
C ARG A 37 4.83 -8.18 -6.51
N ARG A 38 5.31 -8.89 -5.49
CA ARG A 38 4.57 -9.99 -4.87
C ARG A 38 3.27 -9.48 -4.25
N LEU A 39 3.36 -8.42 -3.45
CA LEU A 39 2.20 -7.81 -2.79
C LEU A 39 1.17 -7.28 -3.80
N ASP A 40 1.61 -6.51 -4.80
CA ASP A 40 0.75 -5.95 -5.86
C ASP A 40 0.06 -7.06 -6.64
N LYS A 41 0.78 -8.15 -6.98
CA LYS A 41 0.21 -9.32 -7.65
C LYS A 41 -0.86 -9.99 -6.78
N THR A 42 -0.60 -10.24 -5.50
CA THR A 42 -1.57 -10.85 -4.59
C THR A 42 -2.79 -9.95 -4.41
N PHE A 43 -2.59 -8.65 -4.22
CA PHE A 43 -3.70 -7.72 -3.97
C PHE A 43 -4.51 -7.43 -5.23
N PHE A 44 -3.93 -7.56 -6.43
CA PHE A 44 -4.64 -7.39 -7.71
C PHE A 44 -5.82 -8.35 -7.86
N GLU A 45 -5.72 -9.58 -7.34
CA GLU A 45 -6.78 -10.58 -7.40
C GLU A 45 -8.05 -10.16 -6.64
N TYR A 46 -7.90 -9.29 -5.63
CA TYR A 46 -8.99 -8.83 -4.76
C TYR A 46 -9.41 -7.38 -5.04
N TRP A 47 -8.45 -6.53 -5.40
CA TRP A 47 -8.64 -5.11 -5.69
C TRP A 47 -7.99 -4.76 -7.04
N PRO A 48 -8.69 -4.96 -8.17
CA PRO A 48 -8.12 -4.71 -9.50
C PRO A 48 -7.98 -3.21 -9.80
N GLU A 49 -8.77 -2.36 -9.15
CA GLU A 49 -8.69 -0.91 -9.31
C GLU A 49 -7.37 -0.38 -8.68
N PRO A 50 -6.51 0.31 -9.46
CA PRO A 50 -5.19 0.73 -8.99
C PRO A 50 -5.19 1.60 -7.73
N THR A 51 -6.08 2.58 -7.61
CA THR A 51 -6.07 3.51 -6.46
C THR A 51 -6.49 2.82 -5.17
N VAL A 52 -7.49 1.95 -5.22
CA VAL A 52 -7.95 1.10 -4.11
C VAL A 52 -6.86 0.12 -3.71
N ARG A 53 -6.23 -0.54 -4.69
CA ARG A 53 -5.12 -1.47 -4.42
C ARG A 53 -3.94 -0.77 -3.75
N ARG A 54 -3.53 0.39 -4.26
CA ARG A 54 -2.45 1.21 -3.69
C ARG A 54 -2.77 1.64 -2.27
N ASN A 55 -4.02 2.00 -1.99
CA ASN A 55 -4.46 2.31 -0.64
C ASN A 55 -4.34 1.08 0.29
N HIS A 56 -4.70 -0.12 -0.19
CA HIS A 56 -4.52 -1.36 0.57
C HIS A 56 -3.04 -1.70 0.78
N ILE A 57 -2.18 -1.49 -0.22
CA ILE A 57 -0.73 -1.67 -0.11
C ILE A 57 -0.16 -0.76 0.99
N LEU A 58 -0.51 0.53 0.97
CA LEU A 58 -0.05 1.49 1.99
C LEU A 58 -0.61 1.16 3.38
N SER A 59 -1.87 0.73 3.46
CA SER A 59 -2.49 0.33 4.72
C SER A 59 -1.80 -0.91 5.29
N PHE A 60 -1.59 -1.95 4.48
CA PHE A 60 -0.85 -3.15 4.85
C PHE A 60 0.57 -2.81 5.33
N ALA A 61 1.31 -2.02 4.56
CA ALA A 61 2.64 -1.56 4.93
C ALA A 61 2.66 -0.82 6.28
N SER A 62 1.65 0.02 6.53
CA SER A 62 1.51 0.73 7.81
C SER A 62 1.22 -0.22 8.98
N GLU A 63 0.42 -1.27 8.77
CA GLU A 63 0.16 -2.31 9.77
C GLU A 63 1.42 -3.11 10.11
N ILE A 64 2.20 -3.51 9.09
CA ILE A 64 3.45 -4.26 9.28
C ILE A 64 4.48 -3.46 10.09
N VAL A 65 4.60 -2.16 9.82
CA VAL A 65 5.52 -1.27 10.55
C VAL A 65 4.96 -0.86 11.92
N GLY A 66 3.68 -1.11 12.18
CA GLY A 66 3.01 -0.70 13.42
C GLY A 66 2.88 0.83 13.54
N ALA A 67 2.74 1.53 12.41
CA ALA A 67 2.67 2.98 12.33
C ALA A 67 1.41 3.45 11.61
N SER A 68 1.02 4.72 11.79
CA SER A 68 0.01 5.33 10.92
C SER A 68 0.55 5.50 9.50
N MET A 69 -0.35 5.56 8.52
CA MET A 69 0.03 5.71 7.11
C MET A 69 0.87 6.98 6.87
N ASP A 70 0.60 8.08 7.58
CA ASP A 70 1.39 9.32 7.49
C ASP A 70 2.84 9.13 7.97
N ARG A 71 3.04 8.23 8.94
CA ARG A 71 4.35 7.92 9.52
C ARG A 71 5.09 6.82 8.78
N LEU A 72 4.42 6.09 7.88
CA LEU A 72 5.04 5.06 7.04
C LEU A 72 6.21 5.62 6.24
N PHE A 73 6.07 6.84 5.71
CA PHE A 73 7.10 7.51 4.91
C PHE A 73 8.36 7.89 5.68
N LEU A 74 8.31 7.82 7.02
CA LEU A 74 9.45 8.07 7.91
C LEU A 74 10.12 6.77 8.37
N ASN A 75 9.63 5.61 7.93
CA ASN A 75 10.21 4.33 8.29
C ASN A 75 11.66 4.24 7.79
N THR A 76 12.57 3.77 8.65
CA THR A 76 13.98 3.57 8.30
C THR A 76 14.38 2.10 8.30
N ASP A 77 13.53 1.23 8.86
CA ASP A 77 13.79 -0.19 9.00
C ASP A 77 13.33 -1.00 7.79
N ALA A 78 14.01 -2.11 7.53
CA ALA A 78 13.60 -3.05 6.49
C ALA A 78 12.25 -3.68 6.84
N MET A 79 11.32 -3.66 5.88
CA MET A 79 10.01 -4.25 6.04
C MET A 79 10.08 -5.78 5.89
N ARG A 80 9.49 -6.49 6.84
CA ARG A 80 9.44 -7.96 6.84
C ARG A 80 7.99 -8.39 7.01
N PHE A 81 7.50 -9.16 6.04
CA PHE A 81 6.19 -9.77 6.08
C PHE A 81 6.19 -11.09 5.30
N THR A 82 5.23 -11.94 5.62
CA THR A 82 5.03 -13.30 5.10
C THR A 82 3.78 -13.40 4.26
N ASP A 83 3.60 -14.51 3.54
CA ASP A 83 2.33 -14.78 2.84
C ASP A 83 1.15 -14.84 3.79
N HIS A 84 1.35 -15.41 4.98
CA HIS A 84 0.30 -15.52 5.98
C HIS A 84 -0.23 -14.14 6.38
N GLU A 85 0.66 -13.17 6.63
CA GLU A 85 0.26 -11.80 6.98
C GLU A 85 -0.49 -11.11 5.84
N MET A 86 -0.10 -11.35 4.58
CA MET A 86 -0.85 -10.84 3.42
C MET A 86 -2.24 -11.46 3.32
N THR A 87 -2.36 -12.78 3.50
CA THR A 87 -3.65 -13.49 3.48
C THR A 87 -4.55 -13.00 4.62
N ASP A 88 -4.02 -12.87 5.82
CA ASP A 88 -4.76 -12.40 7.00
C ASP A 88 -5.25 -10.95 6.80
N TYR A 89 -4.44 -10.10 6.18
CA TYR A 89 -4.84 -8.75 5.81
C TYR A 89 -6.01 -8.76 4.83
N VAL A 90 -5.90 -9.55 3.75
CA VAL A 90 -6.93 -9.69 2.73
C VAL A 90 -8.25 -10.17 3.36
N GLU A 91 -8.20 -11.24 4.14
CA GLU A 91 -9.40 -11.79 4.78
C GLU A 91 -10.11 -10.77 5.68
N ARG A 92 -9.35 -10.03 6.49
CA ARG A 92 -9.92 -9.00 7.37
C ARG A 92 -10.64 -7.92 6.58
N HIS A 93 -10.07 -7.46 5.47
CA HIS A 93 -10.60 -6.35 4.68
C HIS A 93 -11.72 -6.76 3.73
N LEU A 94 -11.72 -8.01 3.23
CA LEU A 94 -12.87 -8.56 2.50
C LEU A 94 -14.07 -8.78 3.41
N LYS A 95 -13.85 -9.26 4.65
CA LYS A 95 -14.93 -9.42 5.66
C LYS A 95 -15.57 -8.09 6.05
N GLN A 96 -14.81 -6.99 6.04
CA GLN A 96 -15.35 -5.65 6.31
C GLN A 96 -16.15 -5.05 5.14
N GLY A 97 -15.83 -5.39 3.89
CA GLY A 97 -16.59 -4.96 2.71
C GLY A 97 -17.99 -5.60 2.57
N ASN A 98 -18.23 -6.72 3.25
CA ASN A 98 -19.50 -7.46 3.25
C ASN A 98 -20.45 -7.09 4.40
N ARG A 99 -20.22 -6.00 5.14
CA ARG A 99 -21.24 -5.50 6.10
C ARG A 99 -22.38 -4.83 5.31
N PRO A 100 -23.61 -5.37 5.33
CA PRO A 100 -24.75 -4.61 4.86
C PRO A 100 -24.99 -3.49 5.88
N SER A 101 -24.93 -2.26 5.39
CA SER A 101 -25.50 -1.08 6.05
C SER A 101 -27.01 -1.21 6.20
#